data_AF-A0A6M8UWA7-F1
#
_entry.id   AF-A0A6M8UWA7-F1
#
_cell.length_a   1.000
_cell.length_b   1.000
_cell.length_c   1.000
_cell.angle_alpha   90.00
_cell.angle_beta   90.00
_cell.angle_gamma   90.00
#
_symmetry.space_group_name_H-M   'P 1'
#
loop_
_entity.id
_entity.type
_entity.pdbx_description
1 polymer ?
#
loop_
_entity_poly.entity_id
_entity_poly.type
_entity_poly.pdbx_seq_one_letter_code
_entity_poly.pdbx_strand_id
1 'polypeptide(L)'
;MHNISSSERLSLPAAETMNFADLACLAEQVTARQPFDADIASRAGAAAAALTYFARYTGLDTDCEPAETVIVDFLADLMDLCSETGMPFCDLLLSASHHYQAEQDESRR
;
A
#
# COMPACT_ATOMS: atom_id res chain seq x y z
N MET A 1 -9.09 -45.98 8.38
CA MET A 1 -8.76 -45.30 9.64
C MET A 1 -7.42 -44.62 9.46
N HIS A 2 -7.40 -43.32 9.79
CA HIS A 2 -6.34 -42.31 9.85
C HIS A 2 -4.90 -42.84 10.08
N ASN A 3 -3.82 -42.21 9.63
CA ASN A 3 -3.55 -40.78 9.63
C ASN A 3 -2.28 -40.49 8.80
N ILE A 4 -2.31 -39.54 7.87
CA ILE A 4 -1.14 -39.04 7.13
C ILE A 4 -0.68 -37.73 7.76
N SER A 5 0.64 -37.55 7.77
CA SER A 5 1.37 -36.29 7.92
C SER A 5 1.36 -35.61 9.26
N SER A 6 2.45 -35.83 9.99
CA SER A 6 3.12 -34.79 10.75
C SER A 6 3.31 -33.56 9.85
N SER A 7 2.43 -32.58 10.00
CA SER A 7 2.59 -31.26 9.41
C SER A 7 3.65 -30.54 10.23
N GLU A 8 4.89 -30.58 9.76
CA GLU A 8 5.89 -29.58 10.10
C GLU A 8 5.27 -28.22 9.77
N ARG A 9 4.86 -27.50 10.81
CA ARG A 9 4.52 -26.08 10.69
C ARG A 9 5.83 -25.39 10.33
N LEU A 10 6.07 -25.22 9.04
CA LEU A 10 6.98 -24.23 8.52
C LEU A 10 6.52 -22.90 9.12
N SER A 11 7.22 -22.47 10.17
CA SER A 11 7.12 -21.12 10.66
C SER A 11 7.60 -20.25 9.50
N LEU A 12 6.65 -19.68 8.76
CA LEU A 12 6.94 -18.61 7.83
C LEU A 12 7.70 -17.55 8.62
N PRO A 13 8.83 -17.01 8.13
CA PRO A 13 9.44 -15.86 8.77
C PRO A 13 8.36 -14.80 8.90
N ALA A 14 8.26 -14.16 10.08
CA ALA A 14 7.38 -13.01 10.26
C ALA A 14 7.67 -12.07 9.09
N ALA A 15 6.67 -11.80 8.25
CA ALA A 15 6.83 -10.88 7.14
C ALA A 15 7.42 -9.60 7.72
N GLU A 16 8.64 -9.26 7.31
CA GLU A 16 9.33 -8.09 7.81
C GLU A 16 8.40 -6.90 7.62
N THR A 17 8.01 -6.28 8.74
CA THR A 17 7.03 -5.20 8.71
C THR A 17 7.65 -4.04 7.96
N MET A 18 7.05 -3.70 6.82
CA MET A 18 7.49 -2.56 6.01
C MET A 18 7.43 -1.29 6.87
N ASN A 19 8.56 -0.60 6.98
CA ASN A 19 8.66 0.65 7.70
C ASN A 19 8.65 1.85 6.74
N PHE A 20 8.70 3.06 7.30
CA PHE A 20 8.75 4.28 6.51
C PHE A 20 9.96 4.35 5.56
N ALA A 21 11.14 3.88 5.98
CA ALA A 21 12.33 3.89 5.13
C ALA A 21 12.16 2.98 3.90
N ASP A 22 11.49 1.84 4.03
CA ASP A 22 11.14 0.97 2.91
C ASP A 22 10.17 1.67 1.92
N LEU A 23 9.20 2.41 2.46
CA LEU A 23 8.24 3.20 1.69
C LEU A 23 8.95 4.31 0.90
N ALA A 24 9.89 5.02 1.54
CA ALA A 24 10.70 6.04 0.90
C ALA A 24 11.60 5.44 -0.19
N CYS A 25 12.19 4.27 0.04
CA CYS A 25 12.98 3.53 -0.95
C CYS A 25 12.13 3.16 -2.19
N LEU A 26 10.88 2.72 -2.01
CA LEU A 26 9.96 2.45 -3.12
C LEU A 26 9.59 3.72 -3.91
N ALA A 27 9.39 4.84 -3.22
CA ALA A 27 9.13 6.13 -3.86
C ALA A 27 10.30 6.59 -4.75
N GLU A 28 11.53 6.43 -4.27
CA GLU A 28 12.74 6.79 -5.02
C GLU A 28 12.92 5.93 -6.28
N GLN A 29 12.62 4.63 -6.20
CA GLN A 29 12.73 3.72 -7.35
C GLN A 29 11.81 4.10 -8.52
N VAL A 30 10.64 4.69 -8.25
CA VAL A 30 9.71 5.13 -9.29
C VAL A 30 10.02 6.53 -9.79
N THR A 31 10.45 7.47 -8.93
CA THR A 31 10.88 8.80 -9.39
C THR A 31 12.14 8.77 -10.25
N ALA A 32 13.01 7.77 -10.05
CA ALA A 32 14.21 7.55 -10.87
C ALA A 32 13.92 6.89 -12.24
N ARG A 33 12.75 6.27 -12.42
CA ARG A 33 12.34 5.61 -13.68
C ARG A 33 11.43 6.54 -14.49
N GLN A 34 11.98 7.14 -15.55
CA GLN A 34 11.16 7.74 -16.62
C GLN A 34 11.16 6.84 -17.86
N PRO A 35 10.02 6.69 -18.55
CA PRO A 35 8.68 7.22 -18.26
C PRO A 35 7.89 6.36 -17.24
N PHE A 36 6.81 6.92 -16.67
CA PHE A 36 5.84 6.15 -15.88
C PHE A 36 5.23 5.07 -16.78
N ASP A 37 5.65 3.82 -16.61
CA ASP A 37 4.97 2.69 -17.20
C ASP A 37 3.74 2.39 -16.33
N ALA A 38 2.61 1.99 -16.90
CA ALA A 38 1.40 1.70 -16.13
C ALA A 38 1.46 0.33 -15.42
N ASP A 39 2.67 -0.22 -15.24
CA ASP A 39 2.87 -1.50 -14.57
C ASP A 39 2.60 -1.41 -13.05
N ILE A 40 2.37 -2.58 -12.43
CA ILE A 40 2.02 -2.68 -11.01
C ILE A 40 3.12 -2.06 -10.12
N ALA A 41 4.39 -2.22 -10.50
CA ALA A 41 5.52 -1.67 -9.74
C ALA A 41 5.54 -0.14 -9.74
N SER A 42 5.24 0.48 -10.88
CA SER A 42 5.16 1.92 -11.04
C SER A 42 3.96 2.50 -10.30
N ARG A 43 2.81 1.79 -10.28
CA ARG A 43 1.64 2.17 -9.47
C ARG A 43 1.92 2.10 -7.97
N ALA A 44 2.54 1.02 -7.50
CA ALA A 44 2.91 0.87 -6.09
C ALA A 44 3.89 1.95 -5.63
N GLY A 45 4.92 2.26 -6.43
CA GLY A 45 5.85 3.33 -6.04
C GLY A 45 5.28 4.75 -6.22
N ALA A 46 4.29 4.98 -7.08
CA ALA A 46 3.54 6.24 -7.09
C ALA A 46 2.73 6.42 -5.80
N ALA A 47 2.07 5.37 -5.31
CA ALA A 47 1.41 5.39 -4.00
C ALA A 47 2.42 5.62 -2.87
N ALA A 48 3.58 4.95 -2.92
CA ALA A 48 4.66 5.15 -1.95
C ALA A 48 5.18 6.59 -1.95
N ALA A 49 5.30 7.23 -3.12
CA ALA A 49 5.71 8.63 -3.22
C ALA A 49 4.69 9.59 -2.60
N ALA A 50 3.39 9.35 -2.83
CA ALA A 50 2.33 10.15 -2.21
C ALA A 50 2.34 10.00 -0.67
N LEU A 51 2.46 8.76 -0.16
CA LEU A 51 2.53 8.49 1.27
C LEU A 51 3.80 9.06 1.91
N THR A 52 4.94 9.00 1.21
CA THR A 52 6.20 9.59 1.69
C THR A 52 6.09 11.11 1.83
N TYR A 53 5.45 11.76 0.85
CA TYR A 53 5.18 13.19 0.92
C TYR A 53 4.22 13.52 2.09
N PHE A 54 3.15 12.74 2.25
CA PHE A 54 2.20 12.90 3.35
C PHE A 54 2.89 12.78 4.72
N ALA A 55 3.65 11.71 4.95
CA ALA A 55 4.34 11.48 6.22
C ALA A 55 5.28 12.63 6.59
N ARG A 56 6.04 13.15 5.61
CA ARG A 56 6.92 14.31 5.80
C ARG A 56 6.14 15.58 6.13
N TYR A 57 4.95 15.74 5.56
CA TYR A 57 4.09 16.89 5.81
C TYR A 57 3.45 16.84 7.20
N THR A 58 3.10 15.65 7.70
CA THR A 58 2.43 15.45 9.00
C THR A 58 3.38 15.14 10.15
N GLY A 59 4.67 14.90 9.87
CA GLY A 59 5.69 14.53 10.87
C GLY A 59 5.67 13.05 11.26
N LEU A 60 5.10 12.19 10.42
CA LEU A 60 5.10 10.72 10.56
C LEU A 60 6.29 10.04 9.88
N ASP A 61 7.29 10.81 9.40
CA ASP A 61 8.44 10.33 8.63
C ASP A 61 9.56 9.72 9.48
N THR A 62 9.22 9.11 10.61
CA THR A 62 10.22 8.41 11.43
C THR A 62 10.56 7.07 10.80
N ASP A 63 11.84 6.83 10.50
CA ASP A 63 12.31 5.65 9.75
C ASP A 63 11.82 4.30 10.30
N CYS A 64 11.67 4.19 11.62
CA CYS A 64 11.21 2.96 12.29
C CYS A 64 9.69 2.86 12.42
N GLU A 65 8.94 3.89 12.02
CA GLU A 65 7.48 3.88 12.07
C GLU A 65 6.94 2.87 11.05
N PRO A 66 5.98 2.02 11.43
CA PRO A 66 5.32 1.13 10.48
C PRO A 66 4.69 1.91 9.33
N ALA A 67 4.90 1.45 8.09
CA ALA A 67 4.22 2.03 6.93
C ALA A 67 2.69 1.94 7.07
N GLU A 68 2.20 0.96 7.83
CA GLU A 68 0.78 0.83 8.18
C GLU A 68 0.24 2.06 8.92
N THR A 69 1.00 2.66 9.85
CA THR A 69 0.59 3.90 10.54
C THR A 69 0.39 5.02 9.53
N VAL A 70 1.36 5.23 8.64
CA VAL A 70 1.29 6.26 7.60
C VAL A 70 0.08 6.05 6.68
N ILE A 71 -0.23 4.80 6.31
CA ILE A 71 -1.38 4.47 5.47
C ILE A 71 -2.69 4.72 6.20
N VAL A 72 -2.82 4.28 7.46
CA VAL A 72 -4.05 4.44 8.24
C VAL A 72 -4.35 5.92 8.46
N ASP A 73 -3.35 6.71 8.85
CA ASP A 73 -3.52 8.14 9.06
C ASP A 73 -3.86 8.86 7.75
N PHE A 74 -3.24 8.46 6.64
CA PHE A 74 -3.59 9.00 5.33
C PHE A 74 -5.05 8.69 4.92
N LEU A 75 -5.52 7.46 5.20
CA LEU A 75 -6.91 7.08 4.93
C LEU A 75 -7.89 7.85 5.83
N ALA A 76 -7.54 8.08 7.09
CA ALA A 76 -8.36 8.89 8.00
C ALA A 76 -8.48 10.34 7.49
N ASP A 77 -7.37 10.95 7.08
CA ASP A 77 -7.38 12.30 6.51
C ASP A 77 -8.17 12.37 5.19
N LEU A 78 -8.15 11.32 4.37
CA LEU A 78 -8.99 11.22 3.18
C LEU A 78 -10.48 11.08 3.53
N MET A 79 -10.81 10.37 4.61
CA MET A 79 -12.19 10.27 5.10
C MET A 79 -12.71 11.63 5.55
N ASP A 80 -11.91 12.39 6.30
CA ASP A 80 -12.23 13.75 6.71
C ASP A 80 -12.39 14.69 5.50
N LEU A 81 -11.47 14.63 4.53
CA LEU A 81 -11.58 15.39 3.28
C LEU A 81 -12.88 15.07 2.52
N CYS A 82 -13.23 13.79 2.41
CA CYS A 82 -14.45 13.35 1.73
C CYS A 82 -15.70 13.85 2.46
N SER A 83 -15.71 13.81 3.80
CA SER A 83 -16.77 14.35 4.64
C SER A 83 -16.99 15.85 4.38
N GLU A 84 -15.92 16.64 4.38
CA GLU A 84 -15.97 18.10 4.17
C GLU A 84 -16.40 18.49 2.75
N THR A 85 -16.08 17.65 1.75
CA THR A 85 -16.37 17.93 0.33
C THR A 85 -17.63 17.25 -0.19
N GLY A 86 -18.29 16.41 0.61
CA GLY A 86 -19.49 15.66 0.21
C GLY A 86 -19.20 14.50 -0.74
N MET A 87 -17.98 13.97 -0.76
CA MET A 87 -17.61 12.78 -1.54
C MET A 87 -17.90 11.50 -0.74
N PRO A 88 -18.46 10.44 -1.33
CA PRO A 88 -18.75 9.20 -0.62
C PRO A 88 -17.51 8.30 -0.55
N PHE A 89 -16.67 8.48 0.48
CA PHE A 89 -15.40 7.73 0.63
C PHE A 89 -15.55 6.21 0.48
N CYS A 90 -16.55 5.61 1.14
CA CYS A 90 -16.76 4.16 1.08
C CYS A 90 -17.10 3.67 -0.34
N ASP A 91 -17.87 4.45 -1.11
CA ASP A 91 -18.20 4.11 -2.49
C ASP A 91 -16.97 4.24 -3.39
N LEU A 92 -16.16 5.30 -3.19
CA LEU A 92 -14.89 5.48 -3.89
C LEU A 92 -13.91 4.33 -3.60
N LEU A 93 -13.81 3.90 -2.34
CA LEU A 93 -12.96 2.79 -1.93
C LEU A 93 -13.43 1.46 -2.54
N LEU A 94 -14.74 1.22 -2.59
CA LEU A 94 -15.32 0.05 -3.24
C LEU A 94 -15.01 0.05 -4.74
N SER A 95 -15.18 1.18 -5.42
CA SER A 95 -14.79 1.34 -6.82
C SER A 95 -13.30 1.09 -7.04
N ALA A 96 -12.43 1.63 -6.19
CA ALA A 96 -10.98 1.41 -6.26
C ALA A 96 -10.63 -0.09 -6.09
N SER A 97 -11.30 -0.80 -5.19
CA SER A 97 -11.14 -2.25 -5.04
C SER A 97 -11.51 -3.03 -6.31
N HIS A 98 -12.59 -2.65 -6.99
CA HIS A 98 -12.96 -3.28 -8.27
C HIS A 98 -11.92 -3.02 -9.36
N HIS A 99 -11.39 -1.80 -9.45
CA HIS A 99 -10.30 -1.47 -10.39
C HIS A 99 -9.04 -2.31 -10.12
N TYR A 100 -8.62 -2.39 -8.86
CA TYR A 100 -7.48 -3.22 -8.47
C TYR A 100 -7.69 -4.70 -8.85
N GLN A 101 -8.86 -5.27 -8.58
CA GLN A 101 -9.17 -6.66 -8.92
C GLN A 101 -9.15 -6.91 -10.43
N ALA A 102 -9.71 -6.01 -11.23
CA ALA A 102 -9.72 -6.14 -12.69
C ALA A 102 -8.29 -6.18 -13.27
N GLU A 103 -7.40 -5.33 -12.77
CA GLU A 103 -5.99 -5.29 -13.19
C GLU A 103 -5.22 -6.58 -12.81
N GLN A 104 -5.54 -7.17 -11.66
CA GLN A 104 -4.96 -8.45 -11.24
C GLN A 104 -5.43 -9.62 -12.12
N ASP A 105 -6.69 -9.61 -12.53
CA ASP A 105 -7.25 -10.63 -13.42
C ASP A 105 -6.68 -10.51 -14.84
N GLU A 106 -6.42 -9.30 -15.33
CA GLU A 106 -5.76 -9.06 -16.61
C GLU A 106 -4.30 -9.51 -16.60
N SER A 107 -3.57 -9.26 -15.51
CA SER A 107 -2.16 -9.64 -15.37
C SER A 107 -1.92 -11.15 -15.24
N ARG A 108 -2.98 -11.94 -14.98
CA ARG A 108 -2.94 -13.41 -14.81
C ARG A 108 -3.36 -14.18 -16.06
N ARG A 109 -3.78 -13.50 -17.12
CA ARG A 109 -4.19 -14.10 -18.41
C ARG A 109 -3.04 -14.18 -19.39
#